data_AF-A0A656GKI4-F1
#
_entry.id   AF-A0A656GKI4-F1
#
_cell.length_a   1.000
_cell.length_b   1.000
_cell.length_c   1.000
_cell.angle_alpha   90.00
_cell.angle_beta   90.00
_cell.angle_gamma   90.00
#
_symmetry.space_group_name_H-M   'P 1'
#
loop_
_entity.id
_entity.type
_entity.pdbx_description
1 polymer ?
#
loop_
_entity_poly.entity_id
_entity_poly.type
_entity_poly.pdbx_seq_one_letter_code
_entity_poly.pdbx_strand_id
1 'polypeptide(L)' 'GKTTYMKTLMAFVPDYVRIITIEDTPEIKFWTHKNYVHLFYPSEASNTPGAIVTSASLLKSCFRMNPYRIFL' A
#
# COMPACT_ATOMS: atom_id res chain seq x y z
N GLY A 1 -2.13 16.39 -5.54
CA GLY A 1 -0.75 16.60 -6.02
C GLY A 1 0.16 15.43 -5.73
N LYS A 2 0.38 15.11 -4.44
CA LYS A 2 1.30 14.05 -4.00
C LYS A 2 0.97 12.66 -4.56
N THR A 3 -0.29 12.22 -4.48
CA THR A 3 -0.67 10.91 -5.02
C THR A 3 -0.47 10.82 -6.53
N THR A 4 -0.76 11.90 -7.27
CA THR A 4 -0.54 11.95 -8.72
C THR A 4 0.94 11.75 -9.04
N TYR A 5 1.82 12.45 -8.32
CA TYR A 5 3.27 12.29 -8.47
C TYR A 5 3.73 10.86 -8.13
N MET A 6 3.22 10.27 -7.05
CA MET A 6 3.51 8.88 -6.68
C MET A 6 3.09 7.91 -7.78
N LYS A 7 1.87 8.07 -8.34
CA LYS A 7 1.39 7.23 -9.46
C LYS A 7 2.31 7.31 -10.68
N THR A 8 2.83 8.51 -11.00
CA THR A 8 3.82 8.67 -12.08
C THR A 8 5.12 7.92 -11.78
N LEU A 9 5.62 7.99 -10.55
CA LEU A 9 6.83 7.25 -10.15
C LEU A 9 6.63 5.73 -10.17
N MET A 10 5.45 5.26 -9.80
CA MET A 10 5.11 3.83 -9.81
C MET A 10 5.18 3.23 -11.22
N ALA A 11 4.97 4.02 -12.28
CA ALA A 11 5.10 3.57 -13.67
C ALA A 11 6.54 3.15 -14.05
N PHE A 12 7.55 3.52 -13.26
CA PHE A 12 8.95 3.12 -13.46
C PHE A 12 9.35 1.88 -12.67
N VAL A 13 8.43 1.30 -11.89
CA VAL A 13 8.69 0.07 -11.14
C VAL A 13 8.64 -1.12 -12.11
N PRO A 14 9.61 -2.04 -12.10
CA PRO A 14 9.60 -3.17 -13.04
C PRO A 14 8.41 -4.11 -12.82
N ASP A 15 7.72 -4.52 -13.88
CA ASP A 15 6.45 -5.26 -13.81
C ASP A 15 6.51 -6.60 -13.05
N TYR A 16 7.68 -7.23 -13.00
CA TYR A 16 7.89 -8.53 -12.36
C TYR A 16 7.99 -8.46 -10.83
N VAL A 17 8.09 -7.27 -10.24
CA VAL A 17 8.27 -7.14 -8.79
C VAL A 17 6.95 -7.31 -8.03
N ARG A 18 7.05 -7.84 -6.81
CA ARG A 18 5.90 -7.93 -5.89
C ARG A 18 5.71 -6.61 -5.15
N ILE A 19 4.51 -6.04 -5.24
CA ILE A 19 4.18 -4.75 -4.64
C ILE A 19 3.11 -4.92 -3.56
N ILE A 20 3.22 -4.17 -2.47
CA ILE A 20 2.12 -4.02 -1.51
C ILE A 20 1.80 -2.53 -1.36
N THR A 21 0.52 -2.17 -1.41
CA THR A 21 0.06 -0.84 -1.04
C THR A 21 -0.66 -0.89 0.30
N ILE A 22 -0.56 0.19 1.08
CA ILE A 22 -1.31 0.39 2.31
C ILE A 22 -2.05 1.71 2.16
N GLU A 23 -3.37 1.67 2.08
CA GLU A 23 -4.20 2.83 1.72
C GLU A 23 -5.37 2.99 2.70
N ASP A 24 -5.79 4.21 3.00
CA ASP A 24 -7.05 4.47 3.71
C ASP A 24 -8.24 4.57 2.73
N THR A 25 -7.97 5.08 1.53
CA THR A 25 -8.90 5.15 0.39
C THR A 25 -8.25 4.52 -0.85
N PRO A 26 -8.96 3.70 -1.64
CA PRO A 26 -8.39 3.06 -2.83
C PRO A 26 -8.10 4.08 -3.94
N GLU A 27 -6.86 4.57 -4.02
CA GLU A 27 -6.42 5.52 -5.03
C GLU A 27 -5.51 4.89 -6.10
N ILE A 28 -4.73 3.88 -5.73
CA ILE A 28 -3.75 3.25 -6.61
C ILE A 28 -4.41 2.14 -7.43
N LYS A 29 -4.13 2.15 -8.74
CA LYS A 29 -4.53 1.08 -9.65
C LYS A 29 -3.34 0.63 -10.47
N PHE A 30 -3.08 -0.67 -10.45
CA PHE A 30 -2.06 -1.28 -11.29
C PHE A 30 -2.67 -1.84 -12.56
N TRP A 31 -2.07 -1.48 -13.70
CA TRP A 31 -2.49 -1.96 -15.02
C TRP A 31 -1.55 -3.04 -15.58
N THR A 32 -0.25 -2.93 -15.27
CA THR A 32 0.80 -3.81 -15.80
C THR A 32 1.28 -4.81 -14.75
N HIS A 33 1.48 -4.38 -13.50
CA HIS A 33 1.84 -5.27 -12.40
C HIS A 33 0.74 -6.29 -12.13
N LYS A 34 1.11 -7.57 -12.11
CA LYS A 34 0.20 -8.68 -11.78
C LYS A 34 0.34 -9.19 -10.35
N ASN A 35 1.50 -8.96 -9.74
CA ASN A 35 1.84 -9.45 -8.40
C ASN A 35 1.77 -8.31 -7.39
N TYR A 36 0.55 -7.90 -7.02
CA TYR A 36 0.34 -6.87 -6.01
C TYR A 36 -0.70 -7.28 -4.96
N VAL A 37 -0.64 -6.63 -3.81
CA VAL A 37 -1.67 -6.73 -2.76
C VAL A 37 -2.02 -5.32 -2.30
N HIS A 38 -3.31 -4.98 -2.28
CA HIS A 38 -3.80 -3.76 -1.62
C HIS A 38 -4.21 -4.10 -0.19
N LEU A 39 -3.66 -3.38 0.79
CA LEU A 39 -4.06 -3.44 2.18
C LEU A 39 -4.79 -2.14 2.54
N PHE A 40 -5.89 -2.26 3.27
CA PHE A 40 -6.71 -1.11 3.64
C PHE A 40 -6.85 -0.98 5.15
N TYR A 41 -6.79 0.24 5.66
CA TYR A 41 -7.10 0.56 7.04
C TYR A 41 -8.14 1.69 7.10
N PRO A 42 -9.00 1.74 8.14
CA PRO A 42 -9.91 2.87 8.31
C PRO A 42 -9.12 4.17 8.52
N SER A 43 -9.51 5.26 7.87
CA SER A 43 -8.84 6.57 8.00
C SER A 43 -8.75 7.05 9.46
N GLU A 44 -9.80 6.81 10.25
CA GLU A 44 -9.85 7.17 11.67
C GLU A 44 -9.07 6.21 12.60
N ALA A 45 -8.58 5.06 12.09
CA ALA A 45 -7.94 4.04 12.92
C ALA A 45 -6.66 4.52 13.62
N SER A 46 -5.99 5.55 13.09
CA SER A 46 -4.79 6.14 13.69
C SER A 46 -5.10 6.91 14.99
N ASN A 47 -6.33 7.38 15.16
CA ASN A 47 -6.76 8.18 16.31
C ASN A 47 -7.73 7.44 17.24
N THR A 48 -8.16 6.23 16.87
CA THR A 48 -9.12 5.43 17.66
C THR A 48 -8.38 4.47 18.60
N PRO A 49 -8.47 4.67 19.93
CA PRO A 49 -7.90 3.74 20.90
C PRO A 49 -8.49 2.34 20.71
N GLY A 50 -7.63 1.32 20.59
CA GLY A 50 -8.07 -0.06 20.37
C GLY A 50 -8.32 -0.44 18.91
N ALA A 51 -8.01 0.42 17.94
CA ALA A 51 -8.09 0.06 16.52
C ALA A 51 -7.16 -1.12 16.20
N ILE A 52 -7.74 -2.21 15.70
CA ILE A 52 -7.02 -3.47 15.42
C ILE A 52 -6.22 -3.35 14.11
N VAL A 53 -6.80 -2.70 13.10
CA VAL A 53 -6.18 -2.51 11.78
C VAL A 53 -5.80 -1.04 11.62
N THR A 54 -4.50 -0.78 11.58
CA THR A 54 -3.90 0.55 11.38
C THR A 54 -2.83 0.47 10.30
N SER A 55 -2.43 1.61 9.73
CA SER A 55 -1.29 1.65 8.80
C SER A 55 -0.04 0.98 9.37
N ALA A 56 0.23 1.18 10.66
CA ALA A 56 1.35 0.57 11.36
C ALA A 56 1.21 -0.96 11.53
N SER A 57 0.00 -1.49 11.80
CA SER A 57 -0.20 -2.95 11.91
C SER A 57 -0.14 -3.64 10.54
N LEU A 58 -0.61 -2.97 9.48
CA LEU A 58 -0.46 -3.44 8.10
C LEU A 58 1.00 -3.42 7.65
N LEU A 59 1.76 -2.38 7.98
CA LEU A 59 3.20 -2.32 7.68
C LEU A 59 3.97 -3.47 8.34
N LYS A 60 3.65 -3.80 9.59
CA LYS A 60 4.22 -4.99 10.28
C LYS A 60 3.80 -6.31 9.60
N SER A 61 2.60 -6.37 9.05
CA SER A 61 2.12 -7.55 8.31
C SER A 61 2.90 -7.75 7.01
N CYS A 62 3.30 -6.67 6.33
CA CYS A 62 4.10 -6.73 5.10
C CYS A 62 5.42 -7.50 5.26
N PHE A 63 6.03 -7.50 6.45
CA PHE A 63 7.27 -8.26 6.72
C PHE A 63 7.11 -9.78 6.57
N ARG A 64 5.88 -10.30 6.59
CA ARG A 64 5.58 -11.73 6.35
C ARG A 64 5.08 -12.02 4.95
N MET A 65 4.92 -10.99 4.10
CA MET A 65 4.35 -11.10 2.75
C MET A 65 5.41 -11.06 1.64
N ASN A 66 6.69 -10.94 2.02
CA ASN A 66 7.85 -10.86 1.12
C ASN A 66 7.68 -9.86 -0.05
N PRO A 67 7.30 -8.59 0.19
CA PRO A 67 7.22 -7.59 -0.86
C PRO A 67 8.61 -7.16 -1.34
N TYR A 68 8.71 -6.79 -2.61
CA TYR A 68 9.89 -6.09 -3.13
C TYR A 68 9.81 -4.58 -2.84
N ARG A 69 8.61 -4.00 -2.90
CA ARG A 69 8.34 -2.61 -2.51
C ARG A 69 7.01 -2.49 -1.77
N ILE A 70 6.98 -1.58 -0.80
CA ILE A 70 5.77 -1.19 -0.06
C ILE A 70 5.52 0.29 -0.37
N PHE A 71 4.29 0.61 -0.80
CA PHE A 71 3.81 1.99 -0.94
C PHE A 71 2.80 2.26 0.18
N LEU A 72 3.04 3.30 0.97
CA LEU A 72 2.19 3.75 2.06
C LEU A 72 1.66 5.14 1.73
#